data_AF-C7PYD3-F1
#
_entry.id   AF-C7PYD3-F1
#
_cell.length_a   1.000
_cell.length_b   1.000
_cell.length_c   1.000
_cell.angle_alpha   90.00
_cell.angle_beta   90.00
_cell.angle_gamma   90.00
#
_symmetry.space_group_name_H-M   'P 1'
#
loop_
_entity.id
_entity.type
_entity.pdbx_description
1 polymer ?
#
loop_
_entity_poly.entity_id
_entity_poly.type
_entity_poly.pdbx_seq_one_letter_code
_entity_poly.pdbx_strand_id
1 'polypeptide(L)'
;MTAQLLDQQYVVHLYAPATGPEAPAAYRGLCEIWRGCRLAFQMTEAVEGFDVPQVPPSAAEGVPEEFEGVLALQERPFADSQAVLRKHHDVFNLSVALAPPETRLPKEGEWTWWRDFDRTWNAISARYAPHMLGQARLFLAGVPEADPADASLLGWLATLVPTDATDATDATDAADSTSSTASNTEPPDLLGATLDRGVQLWEPFARPLYTPDRRLLLAVGPGSDARASRWIWSSGGTEIPPLARYLLHAAKLRYEMRVWRRDGQARELNEALDTLSSELIRTGATDSAKAELLRLRSGQALMLLGDLKLLRQTAEIADDNMRRALSEAEQLRAVNPFLRDAADAQEFLELLDDQIAYLDTRTARSASLLPIMPAASAHSVASAAPVDSAGPAAPVNPEAAYQVTDKDTVFVIHGRDERARVATFDLLRAFGLHPVEWDEAVGLLQQPMPFLGRVLREAIPRAKAVVVIMTPDDIVRLHPELAGPSEPGFETGHSMQARPNVLIELGMALAYHPRATLILQVGDHRPIADLGGFNYVRVAEGTAFRERIGKRLSYADCRVSMPPDGAWQTAGDFGPAEGRRPDRP
;
A
#
# COMPACT_ATOMS: atom_id res chain seq x y z
N MET A 1 15.87 32.31 29.79
CA MET A 1 15.68 32.07 28.34
C MET A 1 14.24 32.34 27.89
N THR A 2 13.21 32.16 28.72
CA THR A 2 11.81 32.58 28.39
C THR A 2 11.64 34.05 28.01
N ALA A 3 12.53 34.94 28.48
CA ALA A 3 12.59 36.36 28.09
C ALA A 3 13.07 36.61 26.64
N GLN A 4 13.42 35.56 25.88
CA GLN A 4 13.90 35.66 24.49
C GLN A 4 12.85 35.25 23.45
N LEU A 5 11.62 34.94 23.85
CA LEU A 5 10.53 34.53 22.96
C LEU A 5 9.41 35.56 23.03
N LEU A 6 8.99 36.05 21.85
CA LEU A 6 7.94 37.05 21.68
C LEU A 6 6.62 36.43 21.22
N ASP A 7 6.68 35.35 20.46
CA ASP A 7 5.49 34.71 19.86
C ASP A 7 5.77 33.24 19.51
N GLN A 8 4.71 32.43 19.46
CA GLN A 8 4.71 31.06 18.98
C GLN A 8 3.58 30.84 17.97
N GLN A 9 3.93 30.76 16.69
CA GLN A 9 2.99 30.38 15.63
C GLN A 9 3.28 28.96 15.14
N TYR A 10 2.29 28.37 14.49
CA TYR A 10 2.35 27.00 14.01
C TYR A 10 1.74 26.91 12.62
N VAL A 11 2.50 26.39 11.67
CA VAL A 11 2.03 26.19 10.29
C VAL A 11 2.18 24.72 9.94
N VAL A 12 1.16 24.12 9.33
CA VAL A 12 1.24 22.76 8.79
C VAL A 12 0.93 22.77 7.32
N HIS A 13 1.72 22.01 6.56
CA HIS A 13 1.40 21.61 5.20
C HIS A 13 1.20 20.10 5.16
N LEU A 14 0.00 19.67 4.80
CA LEU A 14 -0.37 18.28 4.61
C LEU A 14 -0.54 18.02 3.11
N TYR A 15 0.05 16.92 2.63
CA TYR A 15 0.08 16.55 1.23
C TYR A 15 -0.60 15.20 1.01
N ALA A 16 -1.55 15.16 0.08
CA ALA A 16 -2.34 13.97 -0.22
C ALA A 16 -2.34 13.68 -1.74
N PRO A 17 -2.34 12.42 -2.16
CA PRO A 17 -2.42 12.09 -3.58
C PRO A 17 -3.76 12.55 -4.17
N ALA A 18 -3.73 13.17 -5.34
CA ALA A 18 -4.94 13.50 -6.11
C ALA A 18 -5.30 12.42 -7.14
N THR A 19 -4.39 11.48 -7.40
CA THR A 19 -4.55 10.38 -8.35
C THR A 19 -4.15 9.04 -7.73
N GLY A 20 -4.54 7.94 -8.37
CA GLY A 20 -4.22 6.59 -7.92
C GLY A 20 -5.22 6.02 -6.90
N PRO A 21 -4.99 4.78 -6.44
CA PRO A 21 -5.96 4.01 -5.67
C PRO A 21 -6.27 4.59 -4.28
N GLU A 22 -5.32 5.30 -3.67
CA GLU A 22 -5.48 5.92 -2.35
C GLU A 22 -6.15 7.30 -2.40
N ALA A 23 -6.25 7.95 -3.59
CA ALA A 23 -6.77 9.31 -3.70
C ALA A 23 -8.19 9.51 -3.13
N PRO A 24 -9.17 8.59 -3.33
CA PRO A 24 -10.49 8.75 -2.72
C PRO A 24 -10.46 8.70 -1.19
N ALA A 25 -9.63 7.82 -0.60
CA ALA A 25 -9.48 7.72 0.85
C ALA A 25 -8.77 8.96 1.41
N ALA A 26 -7.70 9.39 0.74
CA ALA A 26 -6.93 10.57 1.09
C ALA A 26 -7.78 11.85 1.03
N TYR A 27 -8.57 12.05 -0.03
CA TYR A 27 -9.44 13.22 -0.16
C TYR A 27 -10.55 13.26 0.88
N ARG A 28 -11.17 12.12 1.21
CA ARG A 28 -12.10 12.03 2.34
C ARG A 28 -11.44 12.41 3.65
N GLY A 29 -10.21 11.93 3.89
CA GLY A 29 -9.40 12.33 5.03
C GLY A 29 -9.16 13.85 5.09
N LEU A 30 -8.84 14.48 3.96
CA LEU A 30 -8.68 15.94 3.89
C LEU A 30 -9.97 16.69 4.22
N CYS A 31 -11.12 16.25 3.71
CA CYS A 31 -12.42 16.85 4.03
C CYS A 31 -12.75 16.76 5.53
N GLU A 32 -12.39 15.64 6.15
CA GLU A 32 -12.60 15.41 7.57
C GLU A 32 -11.63 16.24 8.44
N ILE A 33 -10.37 16.38 8.03
CA ILE A 33 -9.41 17.28 8.68
C ILE A 33 -9.87 18.73 8.53
N TRP A 34 -10.37 19.13 7.35
CA TRP A 34 -10.93 20.46 7.11
C TRP A 34 -12.06 20.81 8.08
N ARG A 35 -13.01 19.87 8.25
CA ARG A 35 -14.08 19.98 9.26
C ARG A 35 -13.52 20.02 10.68
N GLY A 36 -12.50 19.21 10.96
CA GLY A 36 -11.74 19.24 12.21
C GLY A 36 -11.18 20.63 12.51
N CYS A 37 -10.59 21.31 11.52
CA CYS A 37 -10.10 22.68 11.68
C CYS A 37 -11.23 23.67 12.00
N ARG A 38 -12.40 23.55 11.36
CA ARG A 38 -13.57 24.38 11.68
C ARG A 38 -14.00 24.24 13.15
N LEU A 39 -14.03 23.02 13.65
CA LEU A 39 -14.49 22.72 15.01
C LEU A 39 -13.43 23.03 16.08
N ALA A 40 -12.20 22.57 15.87
CA ALA A 40 -11.13 22.64 16.86
C ALA A 40 -10.45 24.02 16.91
N PHE A 41 -10.32 24.70 15.77
CA PHE A 41 -9.67 26.01 15.65
C PHE A 41 -10.66 27.15 15.35
N GLN A 42 -11.96 26.87 15.34
CA GLN A 42 -13.03 27.88 15.12
C GLN A 42 -12.90 28.63 13.79
N MET A 43 -12.39 27.98 12.75
CA MET A 43 -12.24 28.58 11.42
C MET A 43 -13.57 28.58 10.66
N THR A 44 -14.50 29.46 11.03
CA THR A 44 -15.87 29.45 10.51
C THR A 44 -16.15 30.50 9.43
N GLU A 45 -15.26 31.46 9.23
CA GLU A 45 -15.47 32.63 8.35
C GLU A 45 -14.75 32.49 7.01
N ALA A 46 -15.15 33.34 6.06
CA ALA A 46 -14.52 33.44 4.74
C ALA A 46 -13.41 34.47 4.86
N VAL A 47 -12.29 34.22 4.19
CA VAL A 47 -11.18 35.19 4.15
C VAL A 47 -11.58 36.33 3.22
N GLU A 48 -11.62 37.55 3.77
CA GLU A 48 -11.94 38.74 2.99
C GLU A 48 -10.95 38.95 1.84
N GLY A 49 -11.45 39.40 0.69
CA GLY A 49 -10.63 39.69 -0.50
C GLY A 49 -10.40 38.51 -1.44
N PHE A 50 -10.89 37.31 -1.10
CA PHE A 50 -10.80 36.13 -1.98
C PHE A 50 -12.19 35.57 -2.32
N ASP A 51 -12.45 35.38 -3.61
CA ASP A 51 -13.67 34.74 -4.11
C ASP A 51 -13.49 33.21 -4.13
N VAL A 52 -13.41 32.60 -2.95
CA VAL A 52 -13.14 31.16 -2.76
C VAL A 52 -14.16 30.55 -1.81
N PRO A 53 -14.70 29.34 -2.10
CA PRO A 53 -15.62 28.66 -1.19
C PRO A 53 -15.01 28.32 0.17
N GLN A 54 -15.81 28.31 1.24
CA GLN A 54 -15.38 27.81 2.55
C GLN A 54 -15.49 26.28 2.69
N VAL A 55 -16.26 25.64 1.83
CA VAL A 55 -16.56 24.21 1.90
C VAL A 55 -15.93 23.56 0.68
N PRO A 56 -14.98 22.62 0.87
CA PRO A 56 -14.40 21.90 -0.26
C PRO A 56 -15.47 21.02 -0.91
N PRO A 57 -15.30 20.64 -2.19
CA PRO A 57 -16.13 19.62 -2.82
C PRO A 57 -16.21 18.36 -1.96
N SER A 58 -17.38 17.73 -1.90
CA SER A 58 -17.60 16.59 -0.99
C SER A 58 -16.87 15.31 -1.41
N ALA A 59 -16.40 15.25 -2.65
CA ALA A 59 -15.73 14.10 -3.25
C ALA A 59 -14.69 14.57 -4.27
N ALA A 60 -13.64 13.76 -4.47
CA ALA A 60 -12.52 14.10 -5.35
C ALA A 60 -12.96 14.20 -6.81
N GLU A 61 -13.95 13.41 -7.22
CA GLU A 61 -14.56 13.41 -8.54
C GLU A 61 -15.25 14.74 -8.89
N GLY A 62 -15.57 15.55 -7.88
CA GLY A 62 -16.09 16.90 -8.05
C GLY A 62 -15.01 17.92 -8.42
N VAL A 63 -13.73 17.55 -8.39
CA VAL A 63 -12.60 18.40 -8.78
C VAL A 63 -12.15 18.00 -10.18
N PRO A 64 -12.20 18.90 -11.17
CA PRO A 64 -11.72 18.60 -12.53
C PRO A 64 -10.25 18.15 -12.54
N GLU A 65 -9.92 17.20 -13.41
CA GLU A 65 -8.57 16.66 -13.53
C GLU A 65 -7.53 17.74 -13.91
N GLU A 66 -7.94 18.71 -14.73
CA GLU A 66 -7.09 19.86 -15.13
C GLU A 66 -7.12 21.02 -14.14
N PHE A 67 -7.94 20.96 -13.08
CA PHE A 67 -8.04 22.05 -12.11
C PHE A 67 -6.74 22.25 -11.34
N GLU A 68 -6.29 23.48 -11.26
CA GLU A 68 -5.12 23.90 -10.50
C GLU A 68 -5.44 25.21 -9.76
N GLY A 69 -5.21 25.23 -8.45
CA GLY A 69 -5.53 26.38 -7.61
C GLY A 69 -6.28 26.01 -6.32
N VAL A 70 -7.04 26.97 -5.80
CA VAL A 70 -7.67 26.88 -4.47
C VAL A 70 -9.05 26.24 -4.57
N LEU A 71 -9.29 25.22 -3.75
CA LEU A 71 -10.57 24.54 -3.63
C LEU A 71 -11.42 25.11 -2.50
N ALA A 72 -10.79 25.42 -1.37
CA ALA A 72 -11.47 26.01 -0.23
C ALA A 72 -10.53 26.87 0.62
N LEU A 73 -11.09 27.88 1.26
CA LEU A 73 -10.38 28.82 2.14
C LEU A 73 -11.29 29.19 3.32
N GLN A 74 -10.75 29.16 4.54
CA GLN A 74 -11.48 29.51 5.76
C GLN A 74 -10.57 30.19 6.78
N GLU A 75 -11.16 31.00 7.63
CA GLU A 75 -10.46 31.65 8.74
C GLU A 75 -11.28 31.69 10.02
N ARG A 76 -10.57 31.90 11.12
CA ARG A 76 -11.17 32.27 12.40
C ARG A 76 -11.50 33.78 12.39
N PRO A 77 -12.62 34.21 13.00
CA PRO A 77 -12.90 35.63 13.20
C PRO A 77 -11.70 36.36 13.80
N PHE A 78 -11.37 37.54 13.25
CA PHE A 78 -10.19 38.35 13.61
C PHE A 78 -8.83 37.78 13.17
N ALA A 79 -8.83 36.78 12.27
CA ALA A 79 -7.72 36.33 11.43
C ALA A 79 -6.47 35.73 12.10
N ASP A 80 -6.53 35.32 13.38
CA ASP A 80 -5.41 34.65 14.06
C ASP A 80 -5.12 33.24 13.51
N SER A 81 -6.01 32.67 12.70
CA SER A 81 -5.87 31.30 12.20
C SER A 81 -6.59 31.11 10.88
N GLN A 82 -5.94 30.47 9.92
CA GLN A 82 -6.46 30.27 8.56
C GLN A 82 -6.14 28.87 8.04
N ALA A 83 -6.98 28.34 7.15
CA ALA A 83 -6.73 27.10 6.44
C ALA A 83 -7.11 27.22 4.97
N VAL A 84 -6.30 26.64 4.11
CA VAL A 84 -6.46 26.67 2.66
C VAL A 84 -6.21 25.29 2.06
N LEU A 85 -7.15 24.82 1.25
CA LEU A 85 -7.04 23.58 0.50
C LEU A 85 -6.83 23.90 -0.98
N ARG A 86 -5.77 23.34 -1.56
CA ARG A 86 -5.37 23.55 -2.96
C ARG A 86 -5.25 22.22 -3.68
N LYS A 87 -5.38 22.25 -5.01
CA LYS A 87 -4.89 21.21 -5.90
C LYS A 87 -3.73 21.78 -6.71
N HIS A 88 -2.60 21.09 -6.67
CA HIS A 88 -1.40 21.41 -7.43
C HIS A 88 -0.96 20.14 -8.16
N HIS A 89 -1.16 20.12 -9.49
CA HIS A 89 -0.98 18.93 -10.31
C HIS A 89 -1.69 17.69 -9.72
N ASP A 90 -0.94 16.65 -9.38
CA ASP A 90 -1.38 15.37 -8.85
C ASP A 90 -1.42 15.31 -7.31
N VAL A 91 -1.36 16.46 -6.64
CA VAL A 91 -1.33 16.56 -5.18
C VAL A 91 -2.38 17.55 -4.66
N PHE A 92 -3.10 17.15 -3.62
CA PHE A 92 -3.85 18.07 -2.78
C PHE A 92 -2.95 18.58 -1.65
N ASN A 93 -2.94 19.90 -1.44
CA ASN A 93 -2.21 20.55 -0.35
C ASN A 93 -3.20 21.25 0.59
N LEU A 94 -3.27 20.78 1.83
CA LEU A 94 -3.94 21.48 2.92
C LEU A 94 -2.88 22.22 3.73
N SER A 95 -2.95 23.55 3.75
CA SER A 95 -2.11 24.38 4.61
C SER A 95 -2.95 24.99 5.72
N VAL A 96 -2.44 24.98 6.96
CA VAL A 96 -3.11 25.51 8.14
C VAL A 96 -2.12 26.38 8.91
N ALA A 97 -2.44 27.65 9.13
CA ALA A 97 -1.68 28.57 9.97
C ALA A 97 -2.47 28.87 11.25
N LEU A 98 -1.79 28.75 12.39
CA LEU A 98 -2.34 28.96 13.73
C LEU A 98 -1.45 29.94 14.48
N ALA A 99 -2.04 31.03 14.96
CA ALA A 99 -1.43 31.95 15.91
C ALA A 99 -2.23 31.93 17.23
N PRO A 100 -1.59 32.25 18.37
CA PRO A 100 -2.29 32.43 19.63
C PRO A 100 -3.35 33.52 19.51
N PRO A 101 -4.52 33.39 20.15
CA PRO A 101 -5.48 34.48 20.19
C PRO A 101 -4.87 35.71 20.86
N GLU A 102 -4.99 36.92 20.27
CA GLU A 102 -4.44 38.17 20.83
C GLU A 102 -4.85 38.39 22.30
N THR A 103 -6.07 37.98 22.64
CA THR A 103 -6.65 38.05 24.00
C THR A 103 -5.96 37.15 25.05
N ARG A 104 -5.06 36.25 24.64
CA ARG A 104 -4.48 35.20 25.47
C ARG A 104 -2.95 35.14 25.36
N LEU A 105 -2.28 36.29 25.27
CA LEU A 105 -0.82 36.35 25.46
C LEU A 105 -0.43 35.60 26.75
N PRO A 106 0.64 34.79 26.73
CA PRO A 106 0.98 33.91 27.85
C PRO A 106 1.25 34.72 29.12
N LYS A 107 0.71 34.25 30.25
CA LYS A 107 1.06 34.78 31.57
C LYS A 107 2.50 34.38 31.86
N GLU A 108 3.36 35.37 32.09
CA GLU A 108 4.75 35.25 32.59
C GLU A 108 5.45 33.90 32.28
N GLY A 109 5.77 33.66 31.01
CA GLY A 109 6.75 32.65 30.60
C GLY A 109 6.25 31.24 30.26
N GLU A 110 4.95 30.96 30.33
CA GLU A 110 4.37 29.68 29.87
C GLU A 110 4.09 29.67 28.36
N TRP A 111 5.12 29.44 27.55
CA TRP A 111 4.99 29.30 26.09
C TRP A 111 4.61 27.86 25.69
N THR A 112 3.33 27.52 25.79
CA THR A 112 2.81 26.16 25.51
C THR A 112 2.13 25.98 24.16
N TRP A 113 1.99 27.05 23.38
CA TRP A 113 1.16 27.09 22.17
C TRP A 113 1.53 26.03 21.14
N TRP A 114 2.82 25.82 20.89
CA TRP A 114 3.25 24.74 19.99
C TRP A 114 2.75 23.36 20.43
N ARG A 115 2.80 23.04 21.72
CA ARG A 115 2.31 21.74 22.24
C ARG A 115 0.79 21.62 22.13
N ASP A 116 0.08 22.71 22.38
CA ASP A 116 -1.38 22.73 22.33
C ASP A 116 -1.89 22.64 20.90
N PHE A 117 -1.28 23.38 19.97
CA PHE A 117 -1.58 23.30 18.53
C PHE A 117 -1.22 21.92 17.96
N ASP A 118 -0.04 21.41 18.26
CA ASP A 118 0.40 20.11 17.75
C ASP A 118 -0.47 18.95 18.27
N ARG A 119 -0.85 18.97 19.55
CA ARG A 119 -1.78 17.99 20.13
C ARG A 119 -3.14 18.04 19.44
N THR A 120 -3.66 19.24 19.22
CA THR A 120 -4.97 19.43 18.58
C THR A 120 -4.94 19.02 17.11
N TRP A 121 -3.87 19.37 16.39
CA TRP A 121 -3.63 18.94 15.02
C TRP A 121 -3.53 17.41 14.91
N ASN A 122 -2.77 16.78 15.80
CA ASN A 122 -2.67 15.32 15.86
C ASN A 122 -4.03 14.66 16.10
N ALA A 123 -4.85 15.21 17.00
CA ALA A 123 -6.17 14.66 17.30
C ALA A 123 -7.10 14.63 16.07
N ILE A 124 -7.00 15.60 15.16
CA ILE A 124 -7.84 15.65 13.96
C ILE A 124 -7.23 14.94 12.75
N SER A 125 -5.89 14.83 12.66
CA SER A 125 -5.20 14.33 11.46
C SER A 125 -4.67 12.90 11.56
N ALA A 126 -4.32 12.41 12.76
CA ALA A 126 -3.57 11.16 12.92
C ALA A 126 -4.25 9.93 12.30
N ARG A 127 -5.58 9.85 12.39
CA ARG A 127 -6.37 8.74 11.81
C ARG A 127 -6.26 8.62 10.28
N TYR A 128 -5.87 9.70 9.60
CA TYR A 128 -5.79 9.77 8.14
C TYR A 128 -4.36 9.76 7.60
N ALA A 129 -3.36 9.90 8.46
CA ALA A 129 -1.96 9.95 8.07
C ALA A 129 -1.50 8.80 7.14
N PRO A 130 -2.00 7.55 7.27
CA PRO A 130 -1.61 6.46 6.35
C PRO A 130 -1.98 6.68 4.88
N HIS A 131 -2.99 7.50 4.59
CA HIS A 131 -3.43 7.82 3.22
C HIS A 131 -2.73 9.05 2.63
N MET A 132 -1.85 9.70 3.40
CA MET A 132 -1.19 10.95 3.02
C MET A 132 0.21 10.68 2.48
N LEU A 133 0.66 11.52 1.55
CA LEU A 133 2.05 11.48 1.07
C LEU A 133 3.01 11.86 2.19
N GLY A 134 2.65 12.87 2.98
CA GLY A 134 3.40 13.34 4.13
C GLY A 134 2.83 14.64 4.69
N GLN A 135 3.43 15.12 5.77
CA GLN A 135 3.14 16.41 6.37
C GLN A 135 4.42 17.09 6.86
N ALA A 136 4.43 18.42 6.83
CA ALA A 136 5.47 19.23 7.42
C ALA A 136 4.86 20.20 8.42
N ARG A 137 5.37 20.17 9.65
CA ARG A 137 4.96 21.02 10.77
C ARG A 137 6.06 22.03 11.04
N LEU A 138 5.70 23.30 10.98
CA LEU A 138 6.59 24.43 11.09
C LEU A 138 6.25 25.14 12.41
N PHE A 139 7.24 25.22 13.29
CA PHE A 139 7.17 25.83 14.61
C PHE A 139 7.88 27.18 14.56
N LEU A 140 7.13 28.28 14.55
CA LEU A 140 7.68 29.62 14.41
C LEU A 140 7.81 30.31 15.75
N ALA A 141 9.00 30.83 16.03
CA ALA A 141 9.32 31.59 17.23
C ALA A 141 9.71 33.02 16.85
N GLY A 142 8.93 34.00 17.30
CA GLY A 142 9.34 35.41 17.24
C GLY A 142 10.40 35.70 18.31
N VAL A 143 11.51 36.36 17.97
CA VAL A 143 12.61 36.65 18.92
C VAL A 143 12.98 38.14 18.94
N PRO A 144 13.27 38.75 20.11
CA PRO A 144 13.29 40.22 20.27
C PRO A 144 14.56 40.93 19.84
N GLU A 145 15.76 40.39 20.09
CA GLU A 145 17.06 41.05 19.75
C GLU A 145 18.22 40.05 19.55
N ALA A 146 17.99 38.74 19.73
CA ALA A 146 19.01 37.74 19.53
C ALA A 146 19.28 37.54 18.03
N ASP A 147 20.53 37.25 17.66
CA ASP A 147 20.80 36.69 16.35
C ASP A 147 19.97 35.40 16.22
N PRO A 148 19.00 35.32 15.29
CA PRO A 148 18.21 34.11 15.15
C PRO A 148 19.09 32.90 14.80
N ALA A 149 20.34 33.11 14.36
CA ALA A 149 21.34 32.07 14.12
C ALA A 149 22.14 31.64 15.36
N ASP A 150 21.87 32.23 16.53
CA ASP A 150 22.54 31.84 17.78
C ASP A 150 22.23 30.37 18.13
N ALA A 151 23.27 29.53 18.16
CA ALA A 151 23.13 28.10 18.40
C ALA A 151 22.53 27.77 19.78
N SER A 152 22.76 28.60 20.81
CA SER A 152 22.19 28.39 22.14
C SER A 152 20.69 28.70 22.15
N LEU A 153 20.27 29.74 21.43
CA LEU A 153 18.86 30.04 21.21
C LEU A 153 18.16 28.92 20.45
N LEU A 154 18.74 28.47 19.33
CA LEU A 154 18.17 27.38 18.51
C LEU A 154 18.08 26.07 19.30
N GLY A 155 19.14 25.72 20.05
CA GLY A 155 19.14 24.55 20.92
C GLY A 155 18.08 24.62 22.02
N TRP A 156 17.87 25.80 22.61
CA TRP A 156 16.79 25.99 23.57
C TRP A 156 15.40 25.87 22.93
N LEU A 157 15.16 26.53 21.79
CA LEU A 157 13.89 26.45 21.06
C LEU A 157 13.56 25.01 20.65
N ALA A 158 14.57 24.20 20.30
CA ALA A 158 14.43 22.76 20.02
C ALA A 158 13.68 22.02 21.14
N THR A 159 14.03 22.32 22.40
CA THR A 159 13.45 21.66 23.58
C THR A 159 11.97 21.96 23.79
N LEU A 160 11.47 23.03 23.15
CA LEU A 160 10.06 23.41 23.19
C LEU A 160 9.24 22.70 22.12
N VAL A 161 9.88 22.21 21.04
CA VAL A 161 9.20 21.48 19.97
C VAL A 161 8.67 20.16 20.54
N PRO A 162 7.38 19.84 20.34
CA PRO A 162 6.82 18.55 20.74
C PRO A 162 7.60 17.38 20.11
N THR A 163 7.82 16.32 20.88
CA THR A 163 8.43 15.06 20.43
C THR A 163 7.45 13.90 20.62
N ASP A 164 7.50 12.92 19.71
CA ASP A 164 6.74 11.67 19.84
C ASP A 164 7.62 10.59 20.51
N ALA A 165 7.00 9.52 21.01
CA ALA A 165 7.73 8.41 21.63
C ALA A 165 8.76 7.74 20.69
N THR A 166 8.55 7.79 19.38
CA THR A 166 9.48 7.30 18.36
C THR A 166 10.72 8.18 18.18
N ASP A 167 10.65 9.47 18.54
CA ASP A 167 11.80 10.38 18.46
C ASP A 167 12.83 10.09 19.58
N ALA A 168 12.40 9.45 20.67
CA ALA A 168 13.26 9.10 21.80
C ALA A 168 14.13 7.86 21.55
N THR A 169 13.72 6.96 20.65
CA THR A 169 14.45 5.73 20.32
C THR A 169 15.56 5.94 19.27
N ASP A 170 15.35 6.84 18.31
CA ASP A 170 16.34 7.12 17.25
C ASP A 170 17.56 7.90 17.76
N ALA A 171 17.40 8.70 18.83
CA ALA A 171 18.51 9.40 19.48
C ALA A 171 19.52 8.46 20.16
N THR A 172 19.08 7.25 20.55
CA THR A 172 19.95 6.21 21.12
C THR A 172 20.63 5.35 20.05
N ASP A 173 19.98 5.07 18.92
CA ASP A 173 20.58 4.26 17.84
C ASP A 173 21.61 5.04 17.00
N ALA A 174 21.47 6.37 16.87
CA ALA A 174 22.48 7.21 16.22
C ALA A 174 23.82 7.28 17.00
N ALA A 175 23.83 6.94 18.29
CA ALA A 175 25.05 6.86 19.08
C ALA A 175 25.84 5.56 18.86
N ASP A 176 25.19 4.49 18.38
CA ASP A 176 25.79 3.16 18.23
C ASP A 176 26.31 2.87 16.82
N SER A 177 25.99 3.68 15.80
CA SER A 177 26.59 3.56 14.46
C SER A 177 27.94 4.30 14.35
N THR A 178 28.94 3.86 15.11
CA THR A 178 30.34 4.31 14.92
C THR A 178 31.02 3.52 13.81
N SER A 179 30.71 3.84 12.54
CA SER A 179 31.68 3.61 11.46
C SER A 179 32.59 4.83 11.36
N SER A 180 33.77 4.68 11.96
CA SER A 180 34.92 5.57 11.90
C SER A 180 35.21 6.10 10.48
N THR A 181 35.04 7.42 10.27
CA THR A 181 36.03 8.34 9.66
C THR A 181 35.38 9.71 9.35
N ALA A 182 35.38 10.66 10.29
CA ALA A 182 35.44 12.10 9.99
C ALA A 182 35.70 12.92 11.27
N SER A 183 36.42 14.02 11.07
CA SER A 183 36.99 14.98 12.01
C SER A 183 36.04 15.67 12.99
N ASN A 184 36.59 16.08 14.15
CA ASN A 184 36.07 17.04 15.13
C ASN A 184 35.56 18.36 14.50
N THR A 185 34.39 18.30 13.89
CA THR A 185 33.62 19.43 13.38
C THR A 185 32.29 19.33 14.12
N GLU A 186 31.73 20.45 14.59
CA GLU A 186 30.41 20.45 15.25
C GLU A 186 29.42 19.57 14.47
N PRO A 187 28.50 18.85 15.14
CA PRO A 187 27.58 17.96 14.44
C PRO A 187 26.87 18.75 13.33
N PRO A 188 27.00 18.37 12.04
CA PRO A 188 26.39 19.10 10.93
C PRO A 188 24.87 19.24 11.06
N ASP A 189 24.25 18.44 11.92
CA ASP A 189 22.82 18.43 12.25
C ASP A 189 22.32 19.64 13.06
N LEU A 190 23.21 20.47 13.61
CA LEU A 190 22.84 21.68 14.37
C LEU A 190 22.88 22.98 13.54
N LEU A 191 23.39 22.94 12.32
CA LEU A 191 23.53 24.14 11.47
C LEU A 191 22.23 24.41 10.73
N GLY A 192 21.38 25.28 11.30
CA GLY A 192 20.20 25.82 10.62
C GLY A 192 20.56 26.59 9.34
N ALA A 193 19.62 26.66 8.40
CA ALA A 193 19.69 27.47 7.20
C ALA A 193 19.14 28.88 7.43
N THR A 194 19.85 29.90 6.95
CA THR A 194 19.29 31.25 6.83
C THR A 194 18.36 31.32 5.63
N LEU A 195 17.06 31.12 5.88
CA LEU A 195 16.00 31.11 4.86
C LEU A 195 15.88 32.48 4.17
N ASP A 196 15.91 33.54 4.96
CA ASP A 196 15.96 34.94 4.51
C ASP A 196 16.65 35.77 5.62
N ARG A 197 16.97 37.02 5.35
CA ARG A 197 17.56 37.92 6.35
C ARG A 197 16.65 37.99 7.58
N GLY A 198 17.17 37.60 8.74
CA GLY A 198 16.41 37.59 10.00
C GLY A 198 15.44 36.40 10.14
N VAL A 199 15.51 35.40 9.27
CA VAL A 199 14.72 34.17 9.36
C VAL A 199 15.66 32.97 9.30
N GLN A 200 15.78 32.24 10.40
CA GLN A 200 16.51 30.97 10.43
C GLN A 200 15.53 29.81 10.41
N LEU A 201 15.91 28.75 9.70
CA LEU A 201 15.16 27.50 9.55
C LEU A 201 16.05 26.35 9.99
N TRP A 202 15.50 25.40 10.73
CA TRP A 202 16.24 24.22 11.16
C TRP A 202 15.30 23.00 11.31
N GLU A 203 15.82 21.79 11.17
CA GLU A 203 15.10 20.56 11.50
C GLU A 203 15.72 19.94 12.77
N PRO A 204 15.08 20.09 13.94
CA PRO A 204 15.65 19.66 15.23
C PRO A 204 15.86 18.16 15.39
N PHE A 205 15.10 17.35 14.67
CA PHE A 205 15.09 15.90 14.83
C PHE A 205 15.49 15.26 13.51
N ALA A 206 16.70 14.68 13.48
CA ALA A 206 17.15 13.87 12.37
C ALA A 206 16.30 12.60 12.30
N ARG A 207 15.22 12.63 11.52
CA ARG A 207 14.33 11.47 11.34
C ARG A 207 14.82 10.58 10.21
N PRO A 208 14.47 9.28 10.22
CA PRO A 208 14.71 8.42 9.09
C PRO A 208 14.06 8.99 7.82
N LEU A 209 14.78 8.87 6.72
CA LEU A 209 14.44 9.25 5.34
C LEU A 209 12.98 9.02 4.93
N TYR A 210 12.40 7.93 5.41
CA TYR A 210 11.06 7.48 5.06
C TYR A 210 9.95 8.02 5.97
N THR A 211 10.26 8.87 6.95
CA THR A 211 9.24 9.36 7.87
C THR A 211 8.33 10.38 7.16
N PRO A 212 7.00 10.16 7.13
CA PRO A 212 6.07 11.07 6.47
C PRO A 212 5.91 12.41 7.20
N ASP A 213 6.32 12.49 8.47
CA ASP A 213 6.16 13.66 9.33
C ASP A 213 7.48 14.39 9.51
N ARG A 214 7.53 15.64 9.06
CA ARG A 214 8.66 16.55 9.24
C ARG A 214 8.34 17.64 10.25
N ARG A 215 9.33 18.01 11.05
CA ARG A 215 9.22 19.07 12.05
C ARG A 215 10.34 20.08 11.80
N LEU A 216 9.97 21.29 11.39
CA LEU A 216 10.91 22.37 11.13
C LEU A 216 10.67 23.48 12.14
N LEU A 217 11.75 24.06 12.65
CA LEU A 217 11.75 25.21 13.54
C LEU A 217 12.13 26.44 12.74
N LEU A 218 11.42 27.55 12.94
CA LEU A 218 11.79 28.85 12.41
C LEU A 218 12.00 29.85 13.55
N ALA A 219 13.16 30.50 13.58
CA ALA A 219 13.41 31.66 14.44
C ALA A 219 13.29 32.93 13.59
N VAL A 220 12.36 33.79 13.96
CA VAL A 220 12.01 35.01 13.22
C VAL A 220 12.41 36.22 14.04
N GLY A 221 13.43 36.93 13.57
CA GLY A 221 13.90 38.16 14.18
C GLY A 221 12.94 39.35 13.93
N PRO A 222 13.13 40.46 14.64
CA PRO A 222 12.20 41.59 14.60
C PRO A 222 11.99 42.14 13.19
N GLY A 223 10.73 42.42 12.84
CA GLY A 223 10.35 42.98 11.53
C GLY A 223 10.57 42.03 10.35
N SER A 224 10.71 40.73 10.61
CA SER A 224 10.93 39.70 9.57
C SER A 224 9.68 38.87 9.27
N ASP A 225 8.55 39.15 9.90
CA ASP A 225 7.30 38.38 9.80
C ASP A 225 6.80 38.25 8.35
N ALA A 226 6.79 39.35 7.59
CA ALA A 226 6.38 39.32 6.19
C ALA A 226 7.32 38.47 5.32
N ARG A 227 8.62 38.44 5.62
CA ARG A 227 9.60 37.59 4.92
C ARG A 227 9.38 36.13 5.27
N ALA A 228 9.20 35.81 6.55
CA ALA A 228 8.89 34.46 7.00
C ALA A 228 7.59 33.96 6.35
N SER A 229 6.52 34.78 6.40
CA SER A 229 5.22 34.47 5.80
C SER A 229 5.31 34.21 4.30
N ARG A 230 6.09 34.99 3.53
CA ARG A 230 6.27 34.74 2.09
C ARG A 230 6.78 33.33 1.80
N TRP A 231 7.66 32.81 2.64
CA TRP A 231 8.23 31.47 2.45
C TRP A 231 7.28 30.35 2.83
N ILE A 232 6.52 30.53 3.91
CA ILE A 232 5.82 29.42 4.57
C ILE A 232 4.30 29.50 4.53
N TRP A 233 3.72 30.68 4.29
CA TRP A 233 2.27 30.87 4.39
C TRP A 233 1.66 31.60 3.18
N SER A 234 2.04 32.86 2.96
CA SER A 234 1.53 33.67 1.86
C SER A 234 2.37 34.93 1.66
N SER A 235 2.47 35.34 0.39
CA SER A 235 2.96 36.66 -0.06
C SER A 235 1.84 37.65 -0.38
N GLY A 236 0.61 37.39 0.10
CA GLY A 236 -0.59 38.17 -0.21
C GLY A 236 -1.52 37.52 -1.25
N GLY A 237 -1.18 36.31 -1.72
CA GLY A 237 -2.02 35.50 -2.61
C GLY A 237 -2.33 34.13 -2.01
N THR A 238 -3.01 33.29 -2.80
CA THR A 238 -3.38 31.93 -2.41
C THR A 238 -2.49 30.85 -3.01
N GLU A 239 -1.40 31.24 -3.68
CA GLU A 239 -0.43 30.30 -4.23
C GLU A 239 0.22 29.43 -3.14
N ILE A 240 0.76 28.28 -3.53
CA ILE A 240 1.57 27.47 -2.61
C ILE A 240 2.88 28.22 -2.31
N PRO A 241 3.22 28.46 -1.03
CA PRO A 241 4.47 29.14 -0.67
C PRO A 241 5.71 28.37 -1.13
N PRO A 242 6.85 29.03 -1.41
CA PRO A 242 8.05 28.36 -1.93
C PRO A 242 8.54 27.20 -1.03
N LEU A 243 8.57 27.37 0.29
CA LEU A 243 8.98 26.29 1.21
C LEU A 243 7.94 25.17 1.22
N ALA A 244 6.65 25.49 1.20
CA ALA A 244 5.58 24.49 1.13
C ALA A 244 5.61 23.69 -0.18
N ARG A 245 5.99 24.34 -1.29
CA ARG A 245 6.17 23.69 -2.60
C ARG A 245 7.39 22.78 -2.60
N TYR A 246 8.50 23.23 -2.02
CA TYR A 246 9.68 22.38 -1.81
C TYR A 246 9.32 21.12 -1.01
N LEU A 247 8.67 21.30 0.14
CA LEU A 247 8.28 20.23 1.05
C LEU A 247 7.25 19.27 0.42
N LEU A 248 6.42 19.74 -0.51
CA LEU A 248 5.53 18.89 -1.31
C LEU A 248 6.32 17.87 -2.12
N HIS A 249 7.31 18.33 -2.88
CA HIS A 249 8.12 17.46 -3.72
C HIS A 249 9.02 16.54 -2.88
N ALA A 250 9.54 17.03 -1.76
CA ALA A 250 10.23 16.19 -0.78
C ALA A 250 9.31 15.09 -0.23
N ALA A 251 8.05 15.40 0.09
CA ALA A 251 7.08 14.41 0.56
C ALA A 251 6.76 13.35 -0.51
N LYS A 252 6.64 13.75 -1.79
CA LYS A 252 6.48 12.81 -2.91
C LYS A 252 7.66 11.85 -3.00
N LEU A 253 8.89 12.37 -3.01
CA LEU A 253 10.10 11.57 -3.08
C LEU A 253 10.17 10.55 -1.93
N ARG A 254 9.92 11.00 -0.69
CA ARG A 254 9.91 10.13 0.49
C ARG A 254 8.79 9.07 0.46
N TYR A 255 7.65 9.39 -0.14
CA TYR A 255 6.58 8.42 -0.37
C TYR A 255 7.02 7.33 -1.36
N GLU A 256 7.61 7.70 -2.49
CA GLU A 256 8.11 6.77 -3.49
C GLU A 256 9.18 5.82 -2.91
N MET A 257 10.14 6.37 -2.14
CA MET A 257 11.16 5.57 -1.44
C MET A 257 10.56 4.56 -0.45
N ARG A 258 9.46 4.93 0.24
CA ARG A 258 8.75 4.05 1.19
C ARG A 258 8.06 2.88 0.51
N VAL A 259 7.36 3.16 -0.58
CA VAL A 259 6.64 2.13 -1.34
C VAL A 259 7.65 1.17 -1.93
N TRP A 260 8.70 1.68 -2.57
CA TRP A 260 9.69 0.87 -3.25
C TRP A 260 10.52 -0.03 -2.33
N ARG A 261 11.02 0.47 -1.18
CA ARG A 261 11.87 -0.36 -0.28
C ARG A 261 11.16 -1.59 0.29
N ARG A 262 9.83 -1.60 0.32
CA ARG A 262 9.05 -2.73 0.83
C ARG A 262 8.98 -3.90 -0.15
N ASP A 263 9.25 -3.68 -1.43
CA ASP A 263 8.89 -4.66 -2.45
C ASP A 263 9.96 -5.75 -2.64
N GLY A 264 11.27 -5.48 -2.52
CA GLY A 264 12.33 -6.52 -2.61
C GLY A 264 12.41 -7.31 -3.93
N GLN A 265 11.47 -7.11 -4.85
CA GLN A 265 11.22 -7.90 -6.05
C GLN A 265 12.38 -7.90 -7.03
N ALA A 266 13.09 -6.77 -7.15
CA ALA A 266 14.22 -6.64 -8.07
C ALA A 266 15.35 -7.61 -7.71
N ARG A 267 15.68 -7.76 -6.42
CA ARG A 267 16.71 -8.70 -5.96
C ARG A 267 16.29 -10.15 -6.24
N GLU A 268 15.06 -10.50 -5.91
CA GLU A 268 14.53 -11.86 -6.14
C GLU A 268 14.52 -12.25 -7.62
N LEU A 269 14.11 -11.34 -8.51
CA LEU A 269 14.11 -11.59 -9.94
C LEU A 269 15.54 -11.70 -10.49
N ASN A 270 16.45 -10.83 -10.05
CA ASN A 270 17.87 -10.92 -10.43
C ASN A 270 18.48 -12.29 -10.06
N GLU A 271 18.26 -12.76 -8.83
CA GLU A 271 18.74 -14.06 -8.35
C GLU A 271 18.11 -15.24 -9.12
N ALA A 272 16.81 -15.16 -9.42
CA ALA A 272 16.11 -16.17 -10.19
C ALA A 272 16.63 -16.27 -11.64
N LEU A 273 16.84 -15.14 -12.31
CA LEU A 273 17.36 -15.10 -13.69
C LEU A 273 18.78 -15.67 -13.78
N ASP A 274 19.66 -15.31 -12.85
CA ASP A 274 21.05 -15.81 -12.81
C ASP A 274 21.11 -17.32 -12.54
N THR A 275 20.30 -17.80 -11.58
CA THR A 275 20.24 -19.21 -11.21
C THR A 275 19.76 -20.06 -12.39
N LEU A 276 18.63 -19.68 -13.00
CA LEU A 276 18.04 -20.40 -14.12
C LEU A 276 18.93 -20.39 -15.36
N SER A 277 19.51 -19.22 -15.69
CA SER A 277 20.45 -19.10 -16.80
C SER A 277 21.67 -20.00 -16.61
N SER A 278 22.24 -20.03 -15.40
CA SER A 278 23.42 -20.85 -15.09
C SER A 278 23.13 -22.35 -15.15
N GLU A 279 21.96 -22.77 -14.69
CA GLU A 279 21.51 -24.16 -14.79
C GLU A 279 21.29 -24.61 -16.23
N LEU A 280 20.67 -23.77 -17.06
CA LEU A 280 20.44 -24.07 -18.46
C LEU A 280 21.76 -24.14 -19.25
N ILE A 281 22.72 -23.27 -18.97
CA ILE A 281 24.07 -23.34 -19.55
C ILE A 281 24.74 -24.68 -19.17
N ARG A 282 24.69 -25.07 -17.88
CA ARG A 282 25.29 -26.34 -17.41
C ARG A 282 24.66 -27.58 -18.05
N THR A 283 23.37 -27.56 -18.30
CA THR A 283 22.61 -28.70 -18.86
C THR A 283 22.56 -28.70 -20.39
N GLY A 284 23.24 -27.76 -21.05
CA GLY A 284 23.23 -27.63 -22.51
C GLY A 284 21.87 -27.26 -23.09
N ALA A 285 21.05 -26.52 -22.33
CA ALA A 285 19.73 -26.02 -22.74
C ALA A 285 18.71 -27.13 -23.09
N THR A 286 18.80 -28.30 -22.44
CA THR A 286 17.91 -29.45 -22.69
C THR A 286 16.67 -29.49 -21.79
N ASP A 287 16.68 -28.75 -20.68
CA ASP A 287 15.57 -28.72 -19.72
C ASP A 287 14.48 -27.72 -20.15
N SER A 288 13.45 -28.24 -20.82
CA SER A 288 12.32 -27.44 -21.34
C SER A 288 11.51 -26.72 -20.25
N ALA A 289 11.40 -27.29 -19.05
CA ALA A 289 10.65 -26.69 -17.95
C ALA A 289 11.39 -25.47 -17.39
N LYS A 290 12.71 -25.58 -17.21
CA LYS A 290 13.55 -24.44 -16.79
C LYS A 290 13.63 -23.35 -17.85
N ALA A 291 13.62 -23.73 -19.12
CA ALA A 291 13.56 -22.78 -20.23
C ALA A 291 12.29 -21.92 -20.17
N GLU A 292 11.13 -22.55 -19.95
CA GLU A 292 9.87 -21.85 -19.84
C GLU A 292 9.77 -20.99 -18.58
N LEU A 293 10.29 -21.47 -17.45
CA LEU A 293 10.40 -20.68 -16.23
C LEU A 293 11.32 -19.46 -16.43
N LEU A 294 12.43 -19.61 -17.16
CA LEU A 294 13.30 -18.49 -17.52
C LEU A 294 12.54 -17.45 -18.38
N ARG A 295 11.72 -17.88 -19.35
CA ARG A 295 10.85 -16.97 -20.15
C ARG A 295 9.89 -16.18 -19.27
N LEU A 296 9.17 -16.86 -18.37
CA LEU A 296 8.22 -16.23 -17.46
C LEU A 296 8.90 -15.21 -16.53
N ARG A 297 10.04 -15.57 -15.93
CA ARG A 297 10.81 -14.66 -15.07
C ARG A 297 11.38 -13.48 -15.84
N SER A 298 11.82 -13.69 -17.08
CA SER A 298 12.28 -12.61 -17.96
C SER A 298 11.15 -11.64 -18.29
N GLY A 299 9.93 -12.15 -18.53
CA GLY A 299 8.75 -11.30 -18.72
C GLY A 299 8.41 -10.45 -17.48
N GLN A 300 8.48 -11.03 -16.28
CA GLN A 300 8.28 -10.29 -15.03
C GLN A 300 9.37 -9.23 -14.80
N ALA A 301 10.61 -9.56 -15.12
CA ALA A 301 11.73 -8.62 -15.05
C ALA A 301 11.55 -7.44 -16.01
N LEU A 302 11.03 -7.66 -17.21
CA LEU A 302 10.70 -6.58 -18.16
C LEU A 302 9.60 -5.64 -17.64
N MET A 303 8.57 -6.18 -17.00
CA MET A 303 7.52 -5.36 -16.38
C MET A 303 8.09 -4.51 -15.25
N LEU A 304 8.82 -5.13 -14.32
CA LEU A 304 9.47 -4.41 -13.22
C LEU A 304 10.48 -3.38 -13.71
N LEU A 305 11.22 -3.68 -14.79
CA LEU A 305 12.13 -2.73 -15.42
C LEU A 305 11.40 -1.48 -15.92
N GLY A 306 10.18 -1.65 -16.46
CA GLY A 306 9.31 -0.54 -16.83
C GLY A 306 8.92 0.30 -15.61
N ASP A 307 8.48 -0.35 -14.53
CA ASP A 307 8.08 0.31 -13.29
C ASP A 307 9.26 1.07 -12.65
N LEU A 308 10.46 0.47 -12.61
CA LEU A 308 11.66 1.11 -12.07
C LEU A 308 12.08 2.33 -12.90
N LYS A 309 11.97 2.28 -14.23
CA LYS A 309 12.27 3.43 -15.11
C LYS A 309 11.31 4.59 -14.86
N LEU A 310 10.01 4.28 -14.68
CA LEU A 310 9.00 5.29 -14.35
C LEU A 310 9.25 5.89 -12.96
N LEU A 311 9.60 5.06 -11.98
CA LEU A 311 9.94 5.49 -10.63
C LEU A 311 11.17 6.40 -10.62
N ARG A 312 12.24 6.03 -11.34
CA ARG A 312 13.43 6.86 -11.52
C ARG A 312 13.09 8.21 -12.11
N GLN A 313 12.31 8.24 -13.19
CA GLN A 313 11.87 9.49 -13.81
C GLN A 313 11.05 10.34 -12.83
N THR A 314 10.19 9.72 -12.03
CA THR A 314 9.38 10.42 -11.01
C THR A 314 10.27 11.04 -9.92
N ALA A 315 11.29 10.32 -9.46
CA ALA A 315 12.26 10.81 -8.49
C ALA A 315 13.09 11.98 -9.05
N GLU A 316 13.55 11.89 -10.30
CA GLU A 316 14.31 12.94 -10.99
C GLU A 316 13.47 14.22 -11.14
N ILE A 317 12.21 14.09 -11.56
CA ILE A 317 11.27 15.21 -11.64
C ILE A 317 11.02 15.82 -10.25
N ALA A 318 10.93 15.01 -9.19
CA ALA A 318 10.77 15.51 -7.83
C ALA A 318 11.99 16.31 -7.36
N ASP A 319 13.21 15.83 -7.60
CA ASP A 319 14.45 16.56 -7.30
C ASP A 319 14.56 17.88 -8.06
N ASP A 320 14.28 17.86 -9.37
CA ASP A 320 14.27 19.08 -10.19
C ASP A 320 13.23 20.09 -9.72
N ASN A 321 12.03 19.63 -9.34
CA ASN A 321 11.00 20.50 -8.81
C ASN A 321 11.38 21.07 -7.44
N MET A 322 12.04 20.29 -6.56
CA MET A 322 12.61 20.79 -5.31
C MET A 322 13.63 21.91 -5.58
N ARG A 323 14.55 21.70 -6.54
CA ARG A 323 15.52 22.74 -6.94
C ARG A 323 14.81 24.00 -7.44
N ARG A 324 13.82 23.86 -8.31
CA ARG A 324 13.04 24.98 -8.87
C ARG A 324 12.22 25.72 -7.82
N ALA A 325 11.68 25.04 -6.81
CA ALA A 325 10.97 25.68 -5.70
C ALA A 325 11.85 26.66 -4.89
N LEU A 326 13.18 26.47 -4.93
CA LEU A 326 14.17 27.34 -4.28
C LEU A 326 14.94 28.23 -5.27
N SER A 327 14.44 28.46 -6.48
CA SER A 327 15.18 29.23 -7.52
C SER A 327 15.53 30.66 -7.09
N GLU A 328 14.71 31.28 -6.24
CA GLU A 328 14.96 32.64 -5.71
C GLU A 328 15.94 32.66 -4.53
N ALA A 329 16.34 31.48 -4.03
CA ALA A 329 17.29 31.34 -2.91
C ALA A 329 18.17 30.09 -3.09
N GLU A 330 18.87 30.01 -4.21
CA GLU A 330 19.66 28.84 -4.59
C GLU A 330 20.73 28.47 -3.55
N GLN A 331 21.22 29.45 -2.79
CA GLN A 331 22.16 29.26 -1.69
C GLN A 331 21.62 28.29 -0.62
N LEU A 332 20.29 28.20 -0.46
CA LEU A 332 19.67 27.30 0.51
C LEU A 332 19.93 25.83 0.19
N ARG A 333 20.18 25.48 -1.08
CA ARG A 333 20.45 24.11 -1.49
C ARG A 333 21.74 23.53 -0.87
N ALA A 334 22.64 24.39 -0.42
CA ALA A 334 23.92 24.00 0.18
C ALA A 334 23.89 23.94 1.72
N VAL A 335 22.73 24.10 2.35
CA VAL A 335 22.58 24.12 3.81
C VAL A 335 21.49 23.15 4.27
N ASN A 336 21.59 22.70 5.53
CA ASN A 336 20.60 21.80 6.11
C ASN A 336 19.28 22.53 6.38
N PRO A 337 18.12 21.88 6.18
CA PRO A 337 17.94 20.47 5.83
C PRO A 337 17.97 20.16 4.31
N PHE A 338 18.02 21.17 3.45
CA PHE A 338 17.89 21.03 2.00
C PHE A 338 19.04 20.21 1.36
N LEU A 339 20.26 20.38 1.88
CA LEU A 339 21.42 19.60 1.46
C LEU A 339 21.19 18.09 1.67
N ARG A 340 20.57 17.72 2.80
CA ARG A 340 20.25 16.34 3.13
C ARG A 340 19.20 15.76 2.18
N ASP A 341 18.10 16.47 1.97
CA ASP A 341 17.05 16.05 1.02
C ASP A 341 17.61 15.87 -0.41
N ALA A 342 18.58 16.71 -0.83
CA ALA A 342 19.24 16.57 -2.12
C ALA A 342 20.20 15.37 -2.19
N ALA A 343 20.95 15.10 -1.11
CA ALA A 343 21.81 13.91 -1.01
C ALA A 343 20.97 12.62 -1.04
N ASP A 344 19.86 12.61 -0.30
CA ASP A 344 18.88 11.54 -0.22
C ASP A 344 18.25 11.23 -1.59
N ALA A 345 17.90 12.27 -2.35
CA ALA A 345 17.39 12.13 -3.72
C ALA A 345 18.44 11.52 -4.65
N GLN A 346 19.69 11.99 -4.56
CA GLN A 346 20.78 11.50 -5.39
C GLN A 346 21.10 10.03 -5.09
N GLU A 347 21.19 9.64 -3.82
CA GLU A 347 21.42 8.24 -3.42
C GLU A 347 20.30 7.34 -3.95
N PHE A 348 19.04 7.80 -3.89
CA PHE A 348 17.91 7.03 -4.41
C PHE A 348 17.96 6.85 -5.93
N LEU A 349 18.32 7.91 -6.67
CA LEU A 349 18.49 7.84 -8.12
C LEU A 349 19.61 6.86 -8.52
N GLU A 350 20.76 6.94 -7.85
CA GLU A 350 21.87 6.01 -8.07
C GLU A 350 21.45 4.55 -7.79
N LEU A 351 20.71 4.32 -6.70
CA LEU A 351 20.19 3.01 -6.37
C LEU A 351 19.22 2.47 -7.44
N LEU A 352 18.34 3.33 -7.98
CA LEU A 352 17.43 2.94 -9.05
C LEU A 352 18.18 2.65 -10.36
N ASP A 353 19.17 3.47 -10.71
CA ASP A 353 20.03 3.27 -11.88
C ASP A 353 20.77 1.92 -11.81
N ASP A 354 21.34 1.59 -10.66
CA ASP A 354 21.97 0.30 -10.42
C ASP A 354 20.98 -0.86 -10.61
N GLN A 355 19.79 -0.78 -10.00
CA GLN A 355 18.78 -1.84 -10.10
C GLN A 355 18.28 -2.03 -11.53
N ILE A 356 18.05 -0.93 -12.25
CA ILE A 356 17.69 -0.94 -13.68
C ILE A 356 18.80 -1.61 -14.48
N ALA A 357 20.06 -1.21 -14.30
CA ALA A 357 21.20 -1.75 -15.04
C ALA A 357 21.40 -3.25 -14.78
N TYR A 358 21.32 -3.68 -13.52
CA TYR A 358 21.43 -5.08 -13.14
C TYR A 358 20.32 -5.95 -13.74
N LEU A 359 19.07 -5.49 -13.62
CA LEU A 359 17.91 -6.24 -14.10
C LEU A 359 17.88 -6.29 -15.63
N ASP A 360 18.20 -5.18 -16.31
CA ASP A 360 18.29 -5.10 -17.77
C ASP A 360 19.37 -6.05 -18.31
N THR A 361 20.58 -6.01 -17.74
CA THR A 361 21.70 -6.89 -18.14
C THR A 361 21.33 -8.37 -18.01
N ARG A 362 20.72 -8.77 -16.89
CA ARG A 362 20.33 -10.18 -16.67
C ARG A 362 19.18 -10.59 -17.58
N THR A 363 18.24 -9.70 -17.84
CA THR A 363 17.13 -9.95 -18.76
C THR A 363 17.64 -10.12 -20.20
N ALA A 364 18.55 -9.25 -20.65
CA ALA A 364 19.18 -9.34 -21.98
C ALA A 364 20.01 -10.63 -22.14
N ARG A 365 20.73 -11.04 -21.10
CA ARG A 365 21.44 -12.33 -21.08
C ARG A 365 20.49 -13.51 -21.20
N SER A 366 19.39 -13.48 -20.43
CA SER A 366 18.35 -14.51 -20.46
C SER A 366 17.71 -14.61 -21.85
N ALA A 367 17.39 -13.47 -22.46
CA ALA A 367 16.86 -13.37 -23.81
C ALA A 367 17.81 -13.91 -24.89
N SER A 368 19.13 -13.86 -24.66
CA SER A 368 20.13 -14.41 -25.59
C SER A 368 20.29 -15.93 -25.50
N LEU A 369 19.89 -16.55 -24.37
CA LEU A 369 19.93 -18.00 -24.18
C LEU A 369 18.73 -18.72 -24.80
N LEU A 370 17.56 -18.07 -24.79
CA LEU A 370 16.29 -18.65 -25.27
C LEU A 370 16.25 -19.01 -26.78
N PRO A 371 16.93 -18.30 -27.71
CA PRO A 371 16.96 -18.62 -29.14
C PRO A 371 17.96 -19.72 -29.53
N ILE A 372 18.94 -20.03 -28.67
CA ILE A 372 19.95 -21.09 -28.92
C ILE A 372 19.35 -22.49 -28.66
N MET A 373 18.14 -22.53 -28.10
CA MET A 373 17.42 -23.77 -27.79
C MET A 373 16.66 -24.22 -29.05
N PRO A 374 16.77 -25.49 -29.48
CA PRO A 374 15.96 -25.99 -30.58
C PRO A 374 14.49 -25.85 -30.18
N ALA A 375 13.70 -25.20 -31.03
CA ALA A 375 12.24 -25.19 -30.89
C ALA A 375 11.78 -26.65 -30.89
N ALA A 376 11.39 -27.16 -29.71
CA ALA A 376 10.82 -28.49 -29.57
C ALA A 376 9.63 -28.56 -30.52
N SER A 377 9.79 -29.34 -31.59
CA SER A 377 8.88 -29.39 -32.71
C SER A 377 7.51 -29.86 -32.22
N ALA A 378 6.49 -29.05 -32.48
CA ALA A 378 5.09 -29.39 -32.30
C ALA A 378 4.84 -30.75 -32.98
N HIS A 379 4.61 -31.80 -32.18
CA HIS A 379 4.34 -33.13 -32.71
C HIS A 379 2.96 -33.17 -33.37
N SER A 380 3.01 -33.42 -34.67
CA SER A 380 1.93 -33.79 -35.59
C SER A 380 0.95 -34.80 -34.97
N VAL A 381 -0.33 -34.44 -34.92
CA VAL A 381 -1.45 -35.35 -34.64
C VAL A 381 -1.71 -36.19 -35.89
N ALA A 382 -1.32 -37.47 -35.86
CA ALA A 382 -1.70 -38.44 -36.88
C ALA A 382 -2.86 -39.32 -36.39
N SER A 383 -3.82 -39.47 -37.31
CA SER A 383 -5.10 -40.16 -37.24
C SER A 383 -5.11 -41.58 -36.64
N ALA A 384 -6.19 -41.89 -35.93
CA ALA A 384 -6.53 -43.20 -35.39
C ALA A 384 -7.15 -44.15 -36.44
N ALA A 385 -6.87 -45.46 -36.28
CA ALA A 385 -7.65 -46.61 -36.79
C ALA A 385 -7.25 -47.89 -35.99
N PRO A 386 -8.07 -48.95 -35.93
CA PRO A 386 -8.31 -49.72 -34.70
C PRO A 386 -7.60 -51.08 -34.55
N VAL A 387 -7.78 -51.63 -33.34
CA VAL A 387 -7.15 -52.79 -32.68
C VAL A 387 -7.81 -54.13 -33.04
N ASP A 388 -6.99 -55.19 -33.12
CA ASP A 388 -7.28 -56.62 -32.84
C ASP A 388 -5.91 -57.31 -32.61
N SER A 389 -5.62 -58.29 -31.76
CA SER A 389 -6.35 -59.12 -30.78
C SER A 389 -5.32 -59.95 -29.96
N ALA A 390 -5.63 -60.22 -28.68
CA ALA A 390 -5.34 -61.43 -27.87
C ALA A 390 -3.92 -61.85 -27.37
N GLY A 391 -3.70 -61.67 -26.05
CA GLY A 391 -3.28 -62.70 -25.05
C GLY A 391 -1.79 -62.77 -24.60
N PRO A 392 -1.44 -63.33 -23.41
CA PRO A 392 -2.20 -63.63 -22.19
C PRO A 392 -1.63 -62.95 -20.90
N ALA A 393 -2.34 -63.15 -19.78
CA ALA A 393 -2.19 -62.49 -18.48
C ALA A 393 -0.87 -62.73 -17.71
N ALA A 394 -0.45 -61.70 -16.97
CA ALA A 394 0.54 -61.72 -15.89
C ALA A 394 0.02 -60.84 -14.71
N PRO A 395 0.54 -61.01 -13.48
CA PRO A 395 -0.25 -60.94 -12.24
C PRO A 395 -0.67 -59.52 -11.81
N VAL A 396 -1.80 -59.50 -11.09
CA VAL A 396 -2.43 -58.33 -10.49
C VAL A 396 -1.52 -57.75 -9.39
N ASN A 397 -1.08 -56.51 -9.55
CA ASN A 397 -0.44 -55.72 -8.50
C ASN A 397 -1.50 -54.80 -7.84
N PRO A 398 -1.67 -54.76 -6.51
CA PRO A 398 -2.76 -54.01 -5.85
C PRO A 398 -2.58 -52.49 -5.82
N GLU A 399 -1.49 -51.96 -6.38
CA GLU A 399 -1.26 -50.51 -6.51
C GLU A 399 -1.40 -50.10 -7.97
N ALA A 400 -2.63 -50.06 -8.47
CA ALA A 400 -2.92 -49.24 -9.63
C ALA A 400 -2.88 -47.78 -9.17
N ALA A 401 -1.70 -47.19 -9.21
CA ALA A 401 -1.56 -45.74 -9.21
C ALA A 401 -2.45 -45.23 -10.34
N TYR A 402 -3.56 -44.58 -9.98
CA TYR A 402 -4.33 -43.78 -10.93
C TYR A 402 -3.32 -42.86 -11.60
N GLN A 403 -3.05 -43.07 -12.90
CA GLN A 403 -2.30 -42.10 -13.68
C GLN A 403 -3.16 -40.85 -13.70
N VAL A 404 -2.83 -39.88 -12.83
CA VAL A 404 -3.49 -38.59 -12.76
C VAL A 404 -3.36 -37.97 -14.15
N THR A 405 -4.46 -37.90 -14.87
CA THR A 405 -4.51 -37.17 -16.14
C THR A 405 -4.94 -35.74 -15.84
N ASP A 406 -4.53 -34.77 -16.67
CA ASP A 406 -4.93 -33.35 -16.53
C ASP A 406 -6.46 -33.13 -16.44
N LYS A 407 -7.28 -34.14 -16.78
CA LYS A 407 -8.74 -34.10 -16.73
C LYS A 407 -9.34 -34.41 -15.36
N ASP A 408 -8.54 -34.85 -14.39
CA ASP A 408 -9.01 -35.33 -13.09
C ASP A 408 -8.64 -34.36 -11.95
N THR A 409 -7.82 -33.34 -12.23
CA THR A 409 -7.27 -32.39 -11.26
C THR A 409 -8.27 -31.29 -10.88
N VAL A 410 -8.55 -31.13 -9.58
CA VAL A 410 -9.44 -30.08 -9.05
C VAL A 410 -8.68 -29.22 -8.04
N PHE A 411 -8.68 -27.90 -8.22
CA PHE A 411 -8.11 -27.00 -7.22
C PHE A 411 -9.17 -26.63 -6.18
N VAL A 412 -8.81 -26.64 -4.90
CA VAL A 412 -9.75 -26.34 -3.81
C VAL A 412 -9.32 -25.08 -3.07
N ILE A 413 -10.17 -24.06 -3.09
CA ILE A 413 -10.02 -22.83 -2.31
C ILE A 413 -10.85 -22.97 -1.04
N HIS A 414 -10.26 -22.71 0.12
CA HIS A 414 -10.94 -22.86 1.41
C HIS A 414 -10.43 -21.88 2.47
N GLY A 415 -11.26 -21.65 3.48
CA GLY A 415 -10.91 -20.85 4.66
C GLY A 415 -10.19 -21.65 5.75
N ARG A 416 -10.39 -21.25 7.01
CA ARG A 416 -9.85 -21.89 8.21
C ARG A 416 -10.69 -23.05 8.73
N ASP A 417 -11.85 -23.31 8.16
CA ASP A 417 -12.68 -24.45 8.54
C ASP A 417 -12.11 -25.77 7.99
N GLU A 418 -11.23 -26.38 8.78
CA GLU A 418 -10.52 -27.60 8.41
C GLU A 418 -11.46 -28.79 8.23
N ARG A 419 -12.59 -28.82 8.96
CA ARG A 419 -13.59 -29.88 8.82
C ARG A 419 -14.24 -29.81 7.43
N ALA A 420 -14.68 -28.62 7.02
CA ALA A 420 -15.26 -28.42 5.69
C ALA A 420 -14.25 -28.72 4.57
N ARG A 421 -12.97 -28.36 4.77
CA ARG A 421 -11.88 -28.69 3.85
C ARG A 421 -11.74 -30.20 3.70
N VAL A 422 -11.47 -30.93 4.79
CA VAL A 422 -11.25 -32.39 4.78
C VAL A 422 -12.47 -33.10 4.17
N ALA A 423 -13.69 -32.72 4.57
CA ALA A 423 -14.91 -33.30 4.04
C ALA A 423 -15.06 -33.12 2.52
N THR A 424 -14.66 -31.96 1.99
CA THR A 424 -14.69 -31.69 0.55
C THR A 424 -13.64 -32.50 -0.19
N PHE A 425 -12.42 -32.60 0.34
CA PHE A 425 -11.36 -33.41 -0.26
C PHE A 425 -11.73 -34.89 -0.30
N ASP A 426 -12.30 -35.43 0.78
CA ASP A 426 -12.76 -36.82 0.83
C ASP A 426 -13.88 -37.09 -0.18
N LEU A 427 -14.82 -36.15 -0.32
CA LEU A 427 -15.88 -36.26 -1.31
C LEU A 427 -15.35 -36.21 -2.75
N LEU A 428 -14.40 -35.31 -3.06
CA LEU A 428 -13.78 -35.22 -4.38
C LEU A 428 -13.03 -36.50 -4.74
N ARG A 429 -12.28 -37.07 -3.78
CA ARG A 429 -11.62 -38.38 -3.94
C ARG A 429 -12.62 -39.51 -4.16
N ALA A 430 -13.75 -39.50 -3.45
CA ALA A 430 -14.81 -40.49 -3.64
C ALA A 430 -15.47 -40.39 -5.03
N PHE A 431 -15.42 -39.22 -5.67
CA PHE A 431 -15.78 -39.05 -7.08
C PHE A 431 -14.70 -39.53 -8.07
N GLY A 432 -13.56 -40.00 -7.59
CA GLY A 432 -12.41 -40.35 -8.43
C GLY A 432 -11.66 -39.14 -8.97
N LEU A 433 -11.86 -37.95 -8.40
CA LEU A 433 -11.13 -36.74 -8.75
C LEU A 433 -9.90 -36.57 -7.85
N HIS A 434 -8.93 -35.81 -8.36
CA HIS A 434 -7.69 -35.49 -7.66
C HIS A 434 -7.72 -34.05 -7.13
N PRO A 435 -8.15 -33.83 -5.87
CA PRO A 435 -8.03 -32.51 -5.26
C PRO A 435 -6.56 -32.21 -4.98
N VAL A 436 -6.03 -31.13 -5.57
CA VAL A 436 -4.63 -30.74 -5.41
C VAL A 436 -4.37 -30.36 -3.95
N GLU A 437 -3.49 -31.10 -3.29
CA GLU A 437 -3.06 -30.78 -1.94
C GLU A 437 -2.13 -29.57 -1.92
N TRP A 438 -2.05 -28.88 -0.78
CA TRP A 438 -1.23 -27.67 -0.69
C TRP A 438 0.25 -27.93 -1.00
N ASP A 439 0.82 -29.01 -0.46
CA ASP A 439 2.22 -29.38 -0.71
C ASP A 439 2.46 -29.78 -2.18
N GLU A 440 1.44 -30.29 -2.86
CA GLU A 440 1.49 -30.57 -4.29
C GLU A 440 1.46 -29.28 -5.10
N ALA A 441 0.57 -28.34 -4.75
CA ALA A 441 0.51 -27.01 -5.37
C ALA A 441 1.81 -26.21 -5.15
N VAL A 442 2.39 -26.29 -3.95
CA VAL A 442 3.72 -25.75 -3.61
C VAL A 442 4.81 -26.47 -4.40
N GLY A 443 4.69 -27.80 -4.52
CA GLY A 443 5.59 -28.65 -5.29
C GLY A 443 5.68 -28.26 -6.77
N LEU A 444 4.63 -27.68 -7.35
CA LEU A 444 4.67 -27.13 -8.72
C LEU A 444 5.75 -26.04 -8.90
N LEU A 445 6.06 -25.31 -7.82
CA LEU A 445 7.02 -24.21 -7.87
C LEU A 445 8.46 -24.66 -7.62
N GLN A 446 8.67 -25.88 -7.09
CA GLN A 446 9.99 -26.42 -6.71
C GLN A 446 10.82 -25.41 -5.89
N GLN A 447 10.16 -24.67 -5.00
CA GLN A 447 10.75 -23.68 -4.11
C GLN A 447 10.49 -24.08 -2.65
N PRO A 448 11.47 -23.96 -1.74
CA PRO A 448 11.29 -24.33 -0.35
C PRO A 448 10.32 -23.41 0.40
N MET A 449 10.12 -22.17 -0.06
CA MET A 449 9.25 -21.15 0.54
C MET A 449 8.59 -20.28 -0.56
N PRO A 450 7.51 -20.74 -1.22
CA PRO A 450 6.85 -19.94 -2.24
C PRO A 450 5.89 -18.90 -1.66
N PHE A 451 5.74 -17.77 -2.36
CA PHE A 451 4.68 -16.80 -2.08
C PHE A 451 3.30 -17.41 -2.36
N LEU A 452 2.37 -17.33 -1.40
CA LEU A 452 1.01 -17.89 -1.46
C LEU A 452 0.27 -17.50 -2.76
N GLY A 453 0.29 -16.21 -3.12
CA GLY A 453 -0.37 -15.72 -4.34
C GLY A 453 0.23 -16.29 -5.63
N ARG A 454 1.50 -16.72 -5.61
CA ARG A 454 2.17 -17.35 -6.76
C ARG A 454 1.80 -18.82 -6.90
N VAL A 455 1.66 -19.54 -5.78
CA VAL A 455 1.11 -20.91 -5.78
C VAL A 455 -0.28 -20.91 -6.43
N LEU A 456 -1.13 -19.96 -6.04
CA LEU A 456 -2.49 -19.83 -6.56
C LEU A 456 -2.52 -19.50 -8.07
N ARG A 457 -1.71 -18.54 -8.54
CA ARG A 457 -1.63 -18.19 -9.98
C ARG A 457 -1.13 -19.33 -10.87
N GLU A 458 -0.38 -20.27 -10.31
CA GLU A 458 0.19 -21.39 -11.06
C GLU A 458 -0.69 -22.64 -10.96
N ALA A 459 -1.27 -22.91 -9.79
CA ALA A 459 -2.10 -24.09 -9.56
C ALA A 459 -3.51 -23.93 -10.14
N ILE A 460 -4.13 -22.74 -10.02
CA ILE A 460 -5.52 -22.51 -10.49
C ILE A 460 -5.64 -22.75 -12.01
N PRO A 461 -4.83 -22.16 -12.90
CA PRO A 461 -5.00 -22.34 -14.35
C PRO A 461 -4.76 -23.77 -14.83
N ARG A 462 -4.00 -24.58 -14.08
CA ARG A 462 -3.69 -25.97 -14.43
C ARG A 462 -4.77 -26.96 -13.99
N ALA A 463 -5.65 -26.58 -13.07
CA ALA A 463 -6.75 -27.44 -12.64
C ALA A 463 -7.86 -27.50 -13.71
N LYS A 464 -8.54 -28.64 -13.78
CA LYS A 464 -9.69 -28.84 -14.67
C LYS A 464 -10.92 -28.08 -14.19
N ALA A 465 -11.11 -28.02 -12.88
CA ALA A 465 -12.15 -27.27 -12.22
C ALA A 465 -11.64 -26.70 -10.89
N VAL A 466 -12.33 -25.68 -10.38
CA VAL A 466 -12.04 -25.07 -9.08
C VAL A 466 -13.25 -25.22 -8.17
N VAL A 467 -13.04 -25.73 -6.96
CA VAL A 467 -14.07 -25.81 -5.93
C VAL A 467 -13.75 -24.79 -4.86
N VAL A 468 -14.66 -23.85 -4.61
CA VAL A 468 -14.51 -22.79 -3.60
C VAL A 468 -15.44 -23.09 -2.43
N ILE A 469 -14.86 -23.26 -1.24
CA ILE A 469 -15.59 -23.53 0.00
C ILE A 469 -15.76 -22.22 0.77
N MET A 470 -17.01 -21.73 0.80
CA MET A 470 -17.41 -20.58 1.60
C MET A 470 -17.97 -21.06 2.93
N THR A 471 -17.14 -20.97 3.97
CA THR A 471 -17.51 -21.24 5.37
C THR A 471 -17.73 -19.93 6.15
N PRO A 472 -18.57 -19.92 7.20
CA PRO A 472 -18.87 -18.74 7.99
C PRO A 472 -17.72 -18.47 8.99
N ASP A 473 -16.55 -18.10 8.47
CA ASP A 473 -15.31 -17.99 9.24
C ASP A 473 -15.17 -16.66 9.98
N ASP A 474 -15.59 -15.56 9.35
CA ASP A 474 -15.44 -14.21 9.90
C ASP A 474 -16.82 -13.63 10.27
N ILE A 475 -16.86 -12.88 11.38
CA ILE A 475 -18.05 -12.13 11.82
C ILE A 475 -17.96 -10.72 11.24
N VAL A 476 -19.03 -10.27 10.58
CA VAL A 476 -19.11 -8.95 9.93
C VAL A 476 -20.43 -8.26 10.23
N ARG A 477 -20.43 -6.93 10.09
CA ARG A 477 -21.64 -6.10 10.11
C ARG A 477 -21.41 -4.88 9.22
N LEU A 478 -22.49 -4.29 8.69
CA LEU A 478 -22.39 -2.97 8.09
C LEU A 478 -21.92 -1.97 9.14
N HIS A 479 -21.12 -0.99 8.73
CA HIS A 479 -20.75 0.10 9.61
C HIS A 479 -22.04 0.79 10.12
N PRO A 480 -22.25 0.96 11.44
CA PRO A 480 -23.54 1.44 11.96
C PRO A 480 -24.00 2.79 11.39
N GLU A 481 -23.05 3.67 11.06
CA GLU A 481 -23.36 4.98 10.45
C GLU A 481 -23.79 4.90 8.98
N LEU A 482 -23.54 3.78 8.31
CA LEU A 482 -23.98 3.52 6.94
C LEU A 482 -25.33 2.79 6.89
N ALA A 483 -25.86 2.37 8.04
CA ALA A 483 -27.14 1.67 8.10
C ALA A 483 -28.31 2.65 7.96
N GLY A 484 -29.07 2.54 6.88
CA GLY A 484 -30.31 3.28 6.70
C GLY A 484 -31.45 2.82 7.65
N PRO A 485 -32.57 3.55 7.68
CA PRO A 485 -33.72 3.24 8.53
C PRO A 485 -34.50 1.98 8.11
N SER A 486 -34.15 1.34 6.99
CA SER A 486 -34.84 0.15 6.46
C SER A 486 -33.86 -0.92 5.98
N GLU A 487 -32.70 -1.00 6.63
CA GLU A 487 -31.73 -2.05 6.35
C GLU A 487 -32.24 -3.44 6.77
N PRO A 488 -31.93 -4.50 6.01
CA PRO A 488 -32.25 -5.86 6.40
C PRO A 488 -31.40 -6.30 7.60
N GLY A 489 -31.92 -7.24 8.40
CA GLY A 489 -31.30 -7.62 9.67
C GLY A 489 -29.85 -8.13 9.56
N PHE A 490 -29.45 -8.69 8.41
CA PHE A 490 -28.08 -9.13 8.14
C PHE A 490 -27.09 -7.99 7.92
N GLU A 491 -27.56 -6.76 7.66
CA GLU A 491 -26.72 -5.55 7.56
C GLU A 491 -26.54 -4.90 8.92
N THR A 492 -27.62 -4.83 9.72
CA THR A 492 -27.61 -4.14 11.02
C THR A 492 -27.05 -4.99 12.17
N GLY A 493 -27.20 -6.31 12.08
CA GLY A 493 -26.69 -7.26 13.06
C GLY A 493 -25.32 -7.83 12.69
N HIS A 494 -24.71 -8.58 13.61
CA HIS A 494 -23.58 -9.43 13.26
C HIS A 494 -24.06 -10.56 12.34
N SER A 495 -23.36 -10.72 11.23
CA SER A 495 -23.56 -11.77 10.24
C SER A 495 -22.25 -12.52 10.05
N MET A 496 -22.32 -13.72 9.48
CA MET A 496 -21.12 -14.49 9.14
C MET A 496 -20.74 -14.28 7.67
N GLN A 497 -19.47 -14.42 7.34
CA GLN A 497 -18.99 -14.47 5.96
C GLN A 497 -17.75 -15.37 5.81
N ALA A 498 -17.45 -15.74 4.57
CA ALA A 498 -16.15 -16.32 4.22
C ALA A 498 -15.03 -15.30 4.43
N ARG A 499 -13.82 -15.80 4.71
CA ARG A 499 -12.66 -14.93 4.89
C ARG A 499 -12.39 -14.09 3.64
N PRO A 500 -11.91 -12.84 3.76
CA PRO A 500 -11.58 -11.99 2.62
C PRO A 500 -10.66 -12.66 1.60
N ASN A 501 -9.68 -13.45 2.04
CA ASN A 501 -8.79 -14.19 1.13
C ASN A 501 -9.56 -15.17 0.23
N VAL A 502 -10.54 -15.90 0.78
CA VAL A 502 -11.40 -16.83 0.02
C VAL A 502 -12.22 -16.08 -1.03
N LEU A 503 -12.69 -14.86 -0.71
CA LEU A 503 -13.43 -14.03 -1.65
C LEU A 503 -12.55 -13.49 -2.80
N ILE A 504 -11.31 -13.08 -2.49
CA ILE A 504 -10.33 -12.65 -3.50
C ILE A 504 -9.97 -13.83 -4.41
N GLU A 505 -9.70 -14.99 -3.83
CA GLU A 505 -9.35 -16.21 -4.55
C GLU A 505 -10.52 -16.74 -5.40
N LEU A 506 -11.76 -16.59 -4.92
CA LEU A 506 -12.97 -16.82 -5.72
C LEU A 506 -13.00 -15.91 -6.96
N GLY A 507 -12.65 -14.64 -6.81
CA GLY A 507 -12.51 -13.72 -7.94
C GLY A 507 -11.50 -14.23 -8.97
N MET A 508 -10.34 -14.74 -8.52
CA MET A 508 -9.35 -15.34 -9.41
C MET A 508 -9.87 -16.62 -10.07
N ALA A 509 -10.55 -17.49 -9.33
CA ALA A 509 -11.15 -18.71 -9.87
C ALA A 509 -12.17 -18.40 -10.97
N LEU A 510 -13.04 -17.40 -10.76
CA LEU A 510 -14.00 -16.95 -11.76
C LEU A 510 -13.32 -16.30 -12.98
N ALA A 511 -12.16 -15.67 -12.81
CA ALA A 511 -11.39 -15.09 -13.90
C ALA A 511 -10.73 -16.17 -14.78
N TYR A 512 -10.12 -17.20 -14.18
CA TYR A 512 -9.43 -18.26 -14.92
C TYR A 512 -10.36 -19.38 -15.40
N HIS A 513 -11.38 -19.71 -14.60
CA HIS A 513 -12.30 -20.83 -14.81
C HIS A 513 -13.77 -20.38 -14.71
N PRO A 514 -14.25 -19.44 -15.54
CA PRO A 514 -15.60 -18.90 -15.44
C PRO A 514 -16.71 -19.94 -15.66
N ARG A 515 -16.41 -21.04 -16.36
CA ARG A 515 -17.35 -22.15 -16.64
C ARG A 515 -17.09 -23.41 -15.82
N ALA A 516 -16.02 -23.41 -15.01
CA ALA A 516 -15.55 -24.58 -14.27
C ALA A 516 -15.27 -24.29 -12.78
N THR A 517 -15.83 -23.19 -12.26
CA THR A 517 -15.79 -22.86 -10.84
C THR A 517 -17.10 -23.25 -10.16
N LEU A 518 -17.01 -24.09 -9.13
CA LEU A 518 -18.12 -24.53 -8.29
C LEU A 518 -17.98 -23.92 -6.89
N ILE A 519 -19.02 -23.22 -6.45
CA ILE A 519 -19.05 -22.58 -5.13
C ILE A 519 -19.92 -23.41 -4.19
N LEU A 520 -19.34 -23.81 -3.07
CA LEU A 520 -19.96 -24.54 -1.97
C LEU A 520 -20.19 -23.60 -0.81
N GLN A 521 -21.45 -23.43 -0.40
CA GLN A 521 -21.80 -22.60 0.74
C GLN A 521 -22.13 -23.48 1.95
N VAL A 522 -21.38 -23.31 3.04
CA VAL A 522 -21.61 -23.99 4.32
C VAL A 522 -22.20 -22.98 5.30
N GLY A 523 -23.33 -23.29 5.92
CA GLY A 523 -23.99 -22.37 6.86
C GLY A 523 -24.52 -21.08 6.23
N ASP A 524 -24.96 -20.17 7.08
CA ASP A 524 -25.52 -18.88 6.66
C ASP A 524 -24.43 -17.83 6.45
N HIS A 525 -24.64 -16.96 5.46
CA HIS A 525 -23.70 -15.90 5.09
C HIS A 525 -24.46 -14.60 4.89
N ARG A 526 -23.80 -13.46 5.18
CA ARG A 526 -24.23 -12.16 4.67
C ARG A 526 -24.28 -12.24 3.14
N PRO A 527 -25.41 -11.88 2.49
CA PRO A 527 -25.50 -11.87 1.04
C PRO A 527 -24.44 -10.96 0.41
N ILE A 528 -23.83 -11.44 -0.67
CA ILE A 528 -22.89 -10.67 -1.50
C ILE A 528 -23.59 -10.38 -2.82
N ALA A 529 -23.88 -9.10 -3.11
CA ALA A 529 -24.75 -8.70 -4.22
C ALA A 529 -24.22 -9.18 -5.59
N ASP A 530 -22.94 -8.98 -5.87
CA ASP A 530 -22.27 -9.39 -7.13
C ASP A 530 -22.25 -10.90 -7.34
N LEU A 531 -22.50 -11.65 -6.27
CA LEU A 531 -22.56 -13.10 -6.23
C LEU A 531 -24.01 -13.60 -6.45
N GLY A 532 -25.04 -12.78 -6.23
CA GLY A 532 -26.45 -13.17 -6.35
C GLY A 532 -26.90 -13.71 -7.72
N GLY A 533 -26.13 -13.48 -8.79
CA GLY A 533 -26.38 -14.04 -10.12
C GLY A 533 -25.85 -15.46 -10.34
N PHE A 534 -25.01 -15.99 -9.44
CA PHE A 534 -24.43 -17.32 -9.55
C PHE A 534 -25.24 -18.35 -8.75
N ASN A 535 -25.33 -19.57 -9.28
CA ASN A 535 -26.03 -20.65 -8.62
C ASN A 535 -25.05 -21.46 -7.74
N TYR A 536 -25.23 -21.43 -6.42
CA TYR A 536 -24.38 -22.15 -5.45
C TYR A 536 -24.92 -23.50 -5.04
N VAL A 537 -24.04 -24.39 -4.58
CA VAL A 537 -24.46 -25.60 -3.87
C VAL A 537 -24.36 -25.33 -2.37
N ARG A 538 -25.52 -25.20 -1.72
CA ARG A 538 -25.58 -25.15 -0.27
C ARG A 538 -25.42 -26.55 0.32
N VAL A 539 -24.50 -26.68 1.27
CA VAL A 539 -24.31 -27.89 2.07
C VAL A 539 -25.46 -27.99 3.06
N ALA A 540 -26.12 -29.16 3.08
CA ALA A 540 -27.31 -29.42 3.86
C ALA A 540 -27.30 -30.89 4.32
N GLU A 541 -28.24 -31.27 5.19
CA GLU A 541 -28.38 -32.67 5.58
C GLU A 541 -28.76 -33.58 4.40
N GLY A 542 -28.37 -34.85 4.49
CA GLY A 542 -28.64 -35.86 3.46
C GLY A 542 -27.63 -35.86 2.30
N THR A 543 -27.98 -36.58 1.23
CA THR A 543 -27.07 -36.90 0.13
C THR A 543 -27.25 -36.01 -1.11
N ALA A 544 -28.36 -35.26 -1.18
CA ALA A 544 -28.76 -34.51 -2.37
C ALA A 544 -27.75 -33.42 -2.78
N PHE A 545 -27.09 -32.77 -1.81
CA PHE A 545 -26.07 -31.76 -2.16
C PHE A 545 -24.81 -32.41 -2.75
N ARG A 546 -24.42 -33.59 -2.27
CA ARG A 546 -23.27 -34.35 -2.81
C ARG A 546 -23.52 -34.73 -4.26
N GLU A 547 -24.72 -35.21 -4.57
CA GLU A 547 -25.11 -35.52 -5.96
C GLU A 547 -25.05 -34.29 -6.87
N ARG A 548 -25.48 -33.11 -6.38
CA ARG A 548 -25.37 -31.84 -7.13
C ARG A 548 -23.92 -31.45 -7.39
N ILE A 549 -23.01 -31.66 -6.44
CA ILE A 549 -21.58 -31.41 -6.61
C ILE A 549 -21.03 -32.28 -7.74
N GLY A 550 -21.25 -33.60 -7.66
CA GLY A 550 -20.79 -34.55 -8.67
C GLY A 550 -21.32 -34.22 -10.07
N LYS A 551 -22.61 -33.94 -10.20
CA LYS A 551 -23.21 -33.55 -11.50
C LYS A 551 -22.60 -32.25 -12.05
N ARG A 552 -22.40 -31.21 -11.23
CA ARG A 552 -21.84 -29.94 -11.72
C ARG A 552 -20.38 -30.06 -12.13
N LEU A 553 -19.58 -30.85 -11.41
CA LEU A 553 -18.21 -31.13 -11.81
C LEU A 553 -18.16 -31.92 -13.14
N SER A 554 -19.12 -32.80 -13.39
CA SER A 554 -19.23 -33.46 -14.70
C SER A 554 -19.53 -32.47 -15.85
N TYR A 555 -20.26 -31.37 -15.58
CA TYR A 555 -20.48 -30.30 -16.57
C TYR A 555 -19.25 -29.43 -16.82
N ALA A 556 -18.28 -29.45 -15.89
CA ALA A 556 -16.96 -28.85 -16.06
C ALA A 556 -15.96 -29.79 -16.75
N ASP A 557 -16.46 -30.86 -17.40
CA ASP A 557 -15.68 -31.93 -18.05
C ASP A 557 -14.74 -32.70 -17.11
N CYS A 558 -14.98 -32.68 -15.80
CA CYS A 558 -14.29 -33.57 -14.86
C CYS A 558 -14.80 -35.01 -15.02
N ARG A 559 -13.91 -36.01 -14.91
CA ARG A 559 -14.30 -37.43 -14.93
C ARG A 559 -14.87 -37.88 -13.58
N VAL A 560 -16.12 -37.52 -13.32
CA VAL A 560 -16.80 -37.88 -12.08
C VAL A 560 -17.31 -39.31 -12.12
N SER A 561 -16.84 -40.14 -11.19
CA SER A 561 -17.35 -41.49 -10.93
C SER A 561 -18.35 -41.46 -9.77
N MET A 562 -19.57 -41.95 -10.01
CA MET A 562 -20.60 -42.14 -8.97
C MET A 562 -21.01 -43.62 -8.95
N PRO A 563 -20.17 -44.50 -8.37
CA PRO A 563 -20.39 -45.94 -8.43
C PRO A 563 -21.70 -46.35 -7.71
N PRO A 564 -22.34 -47.47 -8.14
CA PRO A 564 -23.61 -47.94 -7.56
C PRO A 564 -23.51 -48.39 -6.09
N ASP A 565 -22.30 -48.66 -5.60
CA ASP A 565 -22.05 -49.02 -4.19
C ASP A 565 -22.30 -47.85 -3.21
N GLY A 566 -22.47 -46.63 -3.74
CA GLY A 566 -22.90 -45.46 -2.98
C GLY A 566 -21.83 -44.87 -2.07
N ALA A 567 -20.55 -45.23 -2.21
CA ALA A 567 -19.48 -44.76 -1.31
C ALA A 567 -19.39 -43.22 -1.20
N TRP A 568 -19.66 -42.50 -2.29
CA TRP A 568 -19.70 -41.03 -2.34
C TRP A 568 -20.86 -40.42 -1.55
N GLN A 569 -21.94 -41.17 -1.26
CA GLN A 569 -23.13 -40.66 -0.59
C GLN A 569 -22.87 -40.32 0.89
N THR A 570 -21.92 -41.02 1.50
CA THR A 570 -21.50 -40.83 2.90
C THR A 570 -20.10 -40.22 3.02
N ALA A 571 -19.43 -39.92 1.90
CA ALA A 571 -18.10 -39.35 1.90
C ALA A 571 -18.09 -37.90 2.42
N GLY A 572 -17.08 -37.60 3.25
CA GLY A 572 -16.87 -36.30 3.87
C GLY A 572 -17.88 -35.95 4.98
N ASP A 573 -17.37 -35.65 6.17
CA ASP A 573 -18.18 -35.18 7.30
C ASP A 573 -18.20 -33.65 7.40
N PHE A 574 -19.19 -33.04 6.77
CA PHE A 574 -19.41 -31.59 6.79
C PHE A 574 -19.99 -31.06 8.12
N GLY A 575 -20.28 -31.94 9.09
CA GLY A 575 -20.90 -31.59 10.36
C GLY A 575 -22.33 -31.08 10.25
N PRO A 576 -22.91 -30.60 11.36
CA PRO A 576 -24.22 -29.97 11.32
C PRO A 576 -24.16 -28.74 10.43
N ALA A 577 -25.00 -28.71 9.39
CA ALA A 577 -25.09 -27.59 8.45
C ALA A 577 -25.48 -26.27 9.14
N GLU A 578 -26.04 -26.34 10.35
CA GLU A 578 -26.23 -25.25 11.30
C GLU A 578 -24.89 -24.86 11.98
N GLY A 579 -23.91 -24.46 11.17
CA GLY A 579 -22.59 -24.00 11.62
C GLY A 579 -22.61 -22.72 12.46
N ARG A 580 -21.40 -22.21 12.73
CA ARG A 580 -21.06 -21.06 13.60
C ARG A 580 -22.08 -19.92 13.48
N ARG A 581 -22.57 -19.46 14.64
CA ARG A 581 -23.50 -18.32 14.75
C ARG A 581 -22.76 -17.11 15.29
N PRO A 582 -23.14 -15.88 14.90
CA PRO A 582 -22.45 -14.66 15.30
C PRO A 582 -22.43 -14.44 16.83
N ASP A 583 -23.38 -15.04 17.56
CA ASP A 583 -23.55 -14.86 19.01
C ASP A 583 -22.96 -16.00 19.88
N ARG A 584 -22.25 -16.97 19.28
CA ARG A 584 -21.58 -18.06 20.02
C ARG A 584 -20.06 -17.86 19.99
N PRO A 585 -19.39 -17.72 21.14
CA PRO A 585 -17.93 -17.60 21.21
C PRO A 585 -17.21 -18.86 20.72
#